data_AF-A0A517XX34-F1
#
_entry.id   AF-A0A517XX34-F1
#
_cell.length_a   1.000
_cell.length_b   1.000
_cell.length_c   1.000
_cell.angle_alpha   90.00
_cell.angle_beta   90.00
_cell.angle_gamma   90.00
#
_symmetry.space_group_name_H-M   'P 1'
#
loop_
_entity.id
_entity.type
_entity.pdbx_description
1 polymer ?
#
loop_
_entity_poly.entity_id
_entity_poly.type
_entity_poly.pdbx_seq_one_letter_code
_entity_poly.pdbx_strand_id
1 'polypeptide(L)'
;MPLSPTSDPNPSIPATRRRVWAAPALRSHGLIVLTADQLVLSPDRGPPRPEVRAAAELGDDLDELFGPLATTIELRSVGRATLDLLRNAVTLAYAGPAGTTRVRIEFDAADAADSCFTKLWRRMGQDCVLRPYRREGWALAAAPLGLLAAVLLLTAVLTLTVSSFDENAHDRPTGVVSIPAAGSLGNPGDAAMSPLEQWIGWMDWRVICGFGGAAAAGTQVWLYRRLTAPPRALVVVRSS
;
A
#
# COMPACT_ATOMS: atom_id res chain seq x y z
N MET A 1 0.92 -72.03 23.97
CA MET A 1 0.26 -70.73 23.81
C MET A 1 1.15 -69.68 24.48
N PRO A 2 1.93 -68.88 23.75
CA PRO A 2 2.68 -67.77 24.32
C PRO A 2 1.87 -66.47 24.25
N LEU A 3 2.08 -65.65 25.27
CA LEU A 3 1.32 -64.46 25.64
C LEU A 3 1.43 -63.34 24.59
N SER A 4 0.30 -62.71 24.25
CA SER A 4 0.24 -61.48 23.47
C SER A 4 1.02 -60.37 24.19
N PRO A 5 1.89 -59.61 23.50
CA PRO A 5 2.48 -58.42 24.09
C PRO A 5 1.39 -57.34 24.23
N THR A 6 1.08 -57.00 25.48
CA THR A 6 0.35 -55.80 25.86
C THR A 6 1.06 -54.60 25.24
N SER A 7 0.42 -53.97 24.26
CA SER A 7 0.86 -52.69 23.73
C SER A 7 0.73 -51.66 24.84
N ASP A 8 1.85 -51.30 25.47
CA ASP A 8 1.90 -50.14 26.34
C ASP A 8 1.49 -48.89 25.55
N PRO A 9 0.64 -48.02 26.13
CA PRO A 9 0.24 -46.77 25.50
C PRO A 9 1.48 -45.87 25.43
N ASN A 10 1.89 -45.60 24.20
CA ASN A 10 2.89 -44.61 23.83
C ASN A 10 2.75 -43.36 24.73
N PRO A 11 3.78 -42.95 25.51
CA PRO A 11 3.67 -41.77 26.35
C PRO A 11 3.42 -40.58 25.45
N SER A 12 2.19 -40.06 25.53
CA SER A 12 1.75 -38.86 24.86
C SER A 12 2.71 -37.73 25.20
N ILE A 13 3.52 -37.34 24.22
CA ILE A 13 4.25 -36.08 24.24
C ILE A 13 3.23 -35.02 24.69
N PRO A 14 3.51 -34.22 25.74
CA PRO A 14 2.54 -33.28 26.27
C PRO A 14 2.04 -32.40 25.12
N ALA A 15 0.71 -32.39 24.93
CA ALA A 15 0.04 -31.64 23.88
C ALA A 15 0.67 -30.25 23.79
N THR A 16 1.36 -29.97 22.70
CA THR A 16 2.06 -28.69 22.53
C THR A 16 0.98 -27.62 22.56
N ARG A 17 0.89 -26.88 23.68
CA ARG A 17 -0.18 -25.92 23.95
C ARG A 17 -0.46 -25.08 22.70
N ARG A 18 -1.64 -25.31 22.11
CA ARG A 18 -2.04 -24.66 20.86
C ARG A 18 -2.23 -23.17 21.12
N ARG A 19 -1.96 -22.34 20.11
CA ARG A 19 -2.18 -20.89 20.24
C ARG A 19 -3.54 -20.57 19.64
N VAL A 20 -4.36 -19.92 20.45
CA VAL A 20 -5.76 -19.66 20.14
C VAL A 20 -6.02 -18.16 20.22
N TRP A 21 -6.63 -17.61 19.17
CA TRP A 21 -7.11 -16.23 19.11
C TRP A 21 -8.62 -16.26 18.87
N ALA A 22 -9.38 -15.55 19.69
CA ALA A 22 -10.84 -15.53 19.66
C ALA A 22 -11.37 -14.09 19.67
N ALA A 23 -12.64 -13.92 19.31
CA ALA A 23 -13.36 -12.68 19.60
C ALA A 23 -13.26 -12.31 21.10
N PRO A 24 -13.16 -11.01 21.46
CA PRO A 24 -13.30 -9.83 20.60
C PRO A 24 -12.00 -9.40 19.88
N ALA A 25 -10.85 -10.03 20.14
CA ALA A 25 -9.58 -9.64 19.54
C ALA A 25 -9.51 -9.89 18.02
N LEU A 26 -10.48 -10.64 17.49
CA LEU A 26 -10.59 -11.11 16.13
C LEU A 26 -11.91 -10.62 15.53
N ARG A 27 -11.86 -9.99 14.36
CA ARG A 27 -13.03 -9.38 13.69
C ARG A 27 -13.56 -10.18 12.50
N SER A 28 -12.69 -10.98 11.88
CA SER A 28 -12.98 -11.66 10.61
C SER A 28 -13.48 -13.09 10.77
N HIS A 29 -13.19 -13.71 11.91
CA HIS A 29 -13.39 -15.12 12.20
C HIS A 29 -13.78 -15.26 13.67
N GLY A 30 -14.49 -16.32 14.05
CA GLY A 30 -14.89 -16.52 15.44
C GLY A 30 -13.74 -17.01 16.33
N LEU A 31 -12.93 -17.93 15.80
CA LEU A 31 -11.83 -18.58 16.50
C LEU A 31 -10.74 -18.98 15.51
N ILE A 32 -9.48 -18.79 15.89
CA ILE A 32 -8.30 -19.21 15.13
C ILE A 32 -7.44 -20.06 16.03
N VAL A 33 -7.06 -21.23 15.53
CA VAL A 33 -6.19 -22.17 16.23
C VAL A 33 -4.96 -22.43 15.37
N LEU A 34 -3.79 -22.13 15.92
CA LEU A 34 -2.50 -22.44 15.31
C LEU A 34 -1.93 -23.68 16.01
N THR A 35 -1.79 -24.76 15.25
CA THR A 35 -1.09 -25.98 15.64
C THR A 35 0.38 -25.90 15.22
N ALA A 36 1.11 -27.03 15.26
CA ALA A 36 2.49 -27.09 14.80
C ALA A 36 2.59 -26.96 13.27
N ASP A 37 1.61 -27.49 12.54
CA ASP A 37 1.64 -27.75 11.11
C ASP A 37 0.43 -27.16 10.37
N GLN A 38 -0.60 -26.73 11.09
CA GLN A 38 -1.86 -26.25 10.52
C GLN A 38 -2.35 -24.97 11.21
N LEU A 39 -3.12 -24.21 10.46
CA LEU A 39 -3.90 -23.07 10.92
C LEU A 39 -5.37 -23.37 10.62
N VAL A 40 -6.18 -23.48 11.67
CA VAL A 40 -7.61 -23.72 11.54
C VAL A 40 -8.35 -22.42 11.81
N LEU A 41 -9.22 -22.05 10.86
CA LEU A 41 -10.03 -20.84 10.91
C LEU A 41 -11.50 -21.21 11.03
N SER A 42 -12.13 -20.79 12.12
CA SER A 42 -13.57 -20.95 12.32
C SER A 42 -14.32 -19.73 11.75
N PRO A 43 -15.41 -19.94 10.99
CA PRO A 43 -16.20 -18.83 10.45
C PRO A 43 -16.76 -17.96 11.57
N ASP A 44 -16.98 -16.67 11.29
CA ASP A 44 -17.60 -15.77 12.25
C ASP A 44 -19.08 -16.11 12.45
N ARG A 45 -19.37 -16.77 13.57
CA ARG A 45 -20.73 -17.11 14.04
C ARG A 45 -21.03 -16.45 15.38
N GLY A 46 -20.28 -15.39 15.72
CA GLY A 46 -20.28 -14.78 17.04
C GLY A 46 -19.21 -15.35 17.98
N PRO A 47 -19.17 -14.88 19.24
CA PRO A 47 -18.13 -15.24 20.18
C PRO A 47 -18.18 -16.75 20.49
N PRO A 48 -17.04 -17.46 20.36
CA PRO A 48 -17.00 -18.90 20.62
C PRO A 48 -17.30 -19.17 22.10
N ARG A 49 -17.99 -20.29 22.36
CA ARG A 49 -18.23 -20.74 23.74
C ARG A 49 -16.89 -20.95 24.46
N PRO A 50 -16.80 -20.63 25.77
CA PRO A 50 -15.55 -20.77 26.52
C PRO A 50 -15.06 -22.23 26.56
N GLU A 51 -15.98 -23.20 26.54
CA GLU A 51 -15.68 -24.64 26.46
C GLU A 51 -14.93 -25.00 25.17
N VAL A 52 -15.43 -24.51 24.03
CA VAL A 52 -14.82 -24.72 22.69
C VAL A 52 -13.42 -24.13 22.64
N ARG A 53 -13.23 -22.94 23.24
CA ARG A 53 -11.91 -22.32 23.36
C ARG A 53 -10.97 -23.16 24.24
N ALA A 54 -11.43 -23.62 25.40
CA ALA A 54 -10.62 -24.42 26.32
C ALA A 54 -10.21 -25.77 25.70
N ALA A 55 -11.14 -26.46 25.05
CA ALA A 55 -10.90 -27.69 24.29
C ALA A 55 -9.86 -27.49 23.17
N ALA A 56 -9.98 -26.40 22.41
CA ALA A 56 -9.00 -26.04 21.40
C ALA A 56 -7.60 -25.76 21.98
N GLU A 57 -7.50 -25.16 23.17
CA GLU A 57 -6.22 -24.93 23.87
C GLU A 57 -5.60 -26.23 24.42
N LEU A 58 -6.43 -27.17 24.88
CA LEU A 58 -6.05 -28.46 25.45
C LEU A 58 -5.58 -29.47 24.40
N GLY A 59 -6.01 -29.31 23.15
CA GLY A 59 -5.54 -30.14 22.06
C GLY A 59 -6.56 -31.14 21.52
N ASP A 60 -7.86 -30.95 21.81
CA ASP A 60 -8.94 -31.83 21.32
C ASP A 60 -9.02 -31.87 19.78
N ASP A 61 -9.78 -32.80 19.23
CA ASP A 61 -9.94 -32.92 17.79
C ASP A 61 -10.58 -31.64 17.20
N LEU A 62 -9.85 -30.96 16.32
CA LEU A 62 -10.28 -29.68 15.74
C LEU A 62 -11.38 -29.90 14.70
N ASP A 63 -11.40 -31.04 14.02
CA ASP A 63 -12.39 -31.35 12.99
C ASP A 63 -13.76 -31.61 13.63
N GLU A 64 -13.78 -32.28 14.79
CA GLU A 64 -14.99 -32.46 15.59
C GLU A 64 -15.48 -31.13 16.19
N LEU A 65 -14.53 -30.32 16.69
CA LEU A 65 -14.83 -29.09 17.42
C LEU A 65 -15.33 -27.94 16.52
N PHE A 66 -14.82 -27.83 15.29
CA PHE A 66 -15.22 -26.79 14.34
C PHE A 66 -16.18 -27.25 13.26
N GLY A 67 -16.24 -28.56 13.02
CA GLY A 67 -17.04 -29.15 11.96
C GLY A 67 -16.55 -28.82 10.55
N PRO A 68 -17.34 -29.18 9.51
CA PRO A 68 -16.91 -29.15 8.11
C PRO A 68 -16.76 -27.74 7.51
N LEU A 69 -17.11 -26.71 8.26
CA LEU A 69 -17.04 -25.31 7.80
C LEU A 69 -15.75 -24.63 8.24
N ALA A 70 -14.92 -25.30 9.02
CA ALA A 70 -13.60 -24.84 9.35
C ALA A 70 -12.74 -24.80 8.07
N THR A 71 -11.99 -23.71 7.91
CA THR A 71 -10.95 -23.67 6.88
C THR A 71 -9.64 -24.08 7.52
N THR A 72 -9.16 -25.26 7.16
CA THR A 72 -7.86 -25.78 7.58
C THR A 72 -6.80 -25.45 6.54
N ILE A 73 -5.73 -24.78 6.96
CA ILE A 73 -4.62 -24.36 6.11
C ILE A 73 -3.35 -25.03 6.63
N GLU A 74 -2.74 -25.86 5.80
CA GLU A 74 -1.43 -26.43 6.11
C GLU A 74 -0.34 -25.35 6.03
N LEU A 75 0.47 -25.20 7.08
CA LEU A 75 1.52 -24.18 7.12
C LEU A 75 2.60 -24.43 6.06
N ARG A 76 2.80 -25.69 5.65
CA ARG A 76 3.70 -26.08 4.56
C ARG A 76 3.24 -25.57 3.18
N SER A 77 1.94 -25.36 2.98
CA SER A 77 1.42 -24.84 1.71
C SER A 77 1.44 -23.31 1.66
N VAL A 78 1.73 -22.63 2.78
CA VAL A 78 1.86 -21.18 2.84
C VAL A 78 3.15 -20.74 2.16
N GLY A 79 3.00 -20.08 1.02
CA GLY A 79 4.11 -19.49 0.27
C GLY A 79 4.42 -18.04 0.68
N ARG A 80 3.42 -17.31 1.19
CA ARG A 80 3.59 -15.91 1.60
C ARG A 80 2.65 -15.55 2.75
N ALA A 81 3.19 -14.91 3.78
CA ALA A 81 2.42 -14.30 4.86
C ALA A 81 2.72 -12.80 4.91
N THR A 82 1.69 -11.96 5.06
CA THR A 82 1.83 -10.51 5.10
C THR A 82 1.06 -9.95 6.29
N LEU A 83 1.73 -9.24 7.20
CA LEU A 83 1.11 -8.46 8.25
C LEU A 83 0.94 -7.01 7.75
N ASP A 84 -0.29 -6.54 7.65
CA ASP A 84 -0.65 -5.14 7.42
C ASP A 84 -0.76 -4.42 8.76
N LEU A 85 0.19 -3.51 9.01
CA LEU A 85 0.33 -2.77 10.27
C LEU A 85 -0.71 -1.65 10.41
N LEU A 86 -1.34 -1.23 9.31
CA LEU A 86 -2.36 -0.17 9.33
C LEU A 86 -3.76 -0.73 9.59
N ARG A 87 -4.00 -1.98 9.13
CA ARG A 87 -5.31 -2.63 9.23
C ARG A 87 -5.38 -3.72 10.28
N ASN A 88 -4.31 -3.92 11.05
CA ASN A 88 -4.16 -5.01 12.01
C ASN A 88 -4.57 -6.35 11.39
N ALA A 89 -4.09 -6.63 10.18
CA ALA A 89 -4.56 -7.77 9.39
C ALA A 89 -3.41 -8.65 8.91
N VAL A 90 -3.56 -9.96 9.06
CA VAL A 90 -2.63 -10.98 8.53
C VAL A 90 -3.25 -11.59 7.28
N THR A 91 -2.55 -11.49 6.15
CA THR A 91 -2.94 -12.12 4.88
C THR A 91 -2.00 -13.29 4.59
N LEU A 92 -2.57 -14.46 4.32
CA LEU A 92 -1.82 -15.66 3.97
C LEU A 92 -2.17 -16.04 2.53
N ALA A 93 -1.14 -16.31 1.73
CA ALA A 93 -1.28 -16.92 0.41
C ALA A 93 -0.72 -18.35 0.47
N TYR A 94 -1.56 -19.31 0.14
CA TYR A 94 -1.27 -20.73 0.27
C TYR A 94 -1.71 -21.52 -0.96
N ALA A 95 -1.06 -22.66 -1.22
CA ALA A 95 -1.47 -23.56 -2.29
C ALA A 95 -2.72 -24.32 -1.87
N GLY A 96 -3.82 -24.09 -2.59
CA GLY A 96 -5.07 -24.81 -2.49
C GLY A 96 -5.32 -25.69 -3.72
N PRO A 97 -6.45 -26.43 -3.74
CA PRO A 97 -6.76 -27.39 -4.80
C PRO A 97 -6.89 -26.77 -6.20
N ALA A 98 -7.28 -25.49 -6.29
CA ALA A 98 -7.46 -24.76 -7.54
C ALA A 98 -6.30 -23.76 -7.84
N GLY A 99 -5.19 -23.84 -7.12
CA GLY A 99 -4.05 -22.92 -7.24
C GLY A 99 -3.82 -22.09 -5.99
N THR A 100 -3.27 -20.88 -6.13
CA THR A 100 -2.94 -20.04 -4.97
C THR A 100 -4.19 -19.36 -4.40
N THR A 101 -4.60 -19.77 -3.21
CA THR A 101 -5.70 -19.16 -2.45
C THR A 101 -5.15 -18.12 -1.48
N ARG A 102 -5.97 -17.12 -1.14
CA ARG A 102 -5.63 -16.11 -0.13
C ARG A 102 -6.70 -16.06 0.95
N VAL A 103 -6.25 -15.99 2.20
CA VAL A 103 -7.11 -15.71 3.34
C VAL A 103 -6.62 -14.46 4.06
N ARG A 104 -7.55 -13.66 4.56
CA ARG A 104 -7.27 -12.44 5.32
C ARG A 104 -7.91 -12.55 6.69
N ILE A 105 -7.09 -12.30 7.70
CA ILE A 105 -7.44 -12.40 9.11
C ILE A 105 -7.30 -11.01 9.72
N GLU A 106 -8.41 -10.41 10.12
CA GLU A 106 -8.45 -9.08 10.74
C GLU A 106 -8.59 -9.18 12.25
N PHE A 107 -7.76 -8.39 12.95
CA PHE A 107 -7.72 -8.27 14.40
C PHE A 107 -8.18 -6.89 14.85
N ASP A 108 -8.67 -6.82 16.08
CA ASP A 108 -9.09 -5.56 16.70
C ASP A 108 -7.87 -4.73 17.14
N ALA A 109 -6.85 -5.40 17.67
CA ALA A 109 -5.63 -4.78 18.21
C ALA A 109 -4.38 -5.16 17.40
N ALA A 110 -3.45 -4.21 17.30
CA ALA A 110 -2.15 -4.41 16.63
C ALA A 110 -1.33 -5.51 17.30
N ASP A 111 -1.29 -5.55 18.63
CA ASP A 111 -0.54 -6.56 19.40
C ASP A 111 -1.03 -7.99 19.14
N ALA A 112 -2.34 -8.16 18.92
CA ALA A 112 -2.92 -9.46 18.59
C ALA A 112 -2.50 -9.92 17.19
N ALA A 113 -2.52 -9.01 16.21
CA ALA A 113 -2.07 -9.27 14.86
C ALA A 113 -0.57 -9.60 14.80
N ASP A 114 0.27 -8.83 15.51
CA ASP A 114 1.72 -9.04 15.59
C ASP A 114 2.07 -10.36 16.28
N SER A 115 1.41 -10.66 17.41
CA SER A 115 1.56 -11.94 18.11
C SER A 115 1.18 -13.13 17.22
N CYS A 116 0.05 -13.03 16.49
CA CYS A 116 -0.36 -14.05 15.53
C CYS A 116 0.68 -14.24 14.42
N PHE A 117 1.10 -13.14 13.78
CA PHE A 117 2.07 -13.17 12.70
C PHE A 117 3.42 -13.75 13.15
N THR A 118 3.93 -13.32 14.31
CA THR A 118 5.20 -13.81 14.85
C THR A 118 5.15 -15.30 15.18
N LYS A 119 4.04 -15.79 15.74
CA LYS A 119 3.87 -17.23 16.01
C LYS A 119 3.75 -18.01 14.71
N LEU A 120 2.98 -17.52 13.74
CA LEU A 120 2.83 -18.15 12.43
C LEU A 120 4.18 -18.22 11.71
N TRP A 121 4.94 -17.13 11.68
CA TRP A 121 6.28 -17.11 11.08
C TRP A 121 7.23 -18.12 11.74
N ARG A 122 7.26 -18.20 13.07
CA ARG A 122 8.08 -19.21 13.78
C ARG A 122 7.67 -20.65 13.45
N ARG A 123 6.39 -20.91 13.13
CA ARG A 123 5.89 -22.24 12.79
C ARG A 123 6.06 -22.61 11.32
N MET A 124 6.06 -21.63 10.41
CA MET A 124 6.32 -21.87 8.99
C MET A 124 7.74 -22.43 8.73
N GLY A 125 8.66 -22.31 9.68
CA GLY A 125 9.98 -22.94 9.62
C GLY A 125 11.06 -22.07 9.00
N GLN A 126 12.22 -22.69 8.75
CA GLN A 126 13.44 -22.01 8.28
C GLN A 126 13.39 -21.63 6.80
N ASP A 127 12.52 -22.28 6.01
CA ASP A 127 12.33 -21.99 4.59
C ASP A 127 11.63 -20.65 4.34
N CYS A 128 11.22 -19.94 5.39
CA CYS A 128 10.49 -18.68 5.30
C CYS A 128 11.36 -17.51 5.73
N VAL A 129 11.71 -16.65 4.77
CA VAL A 129 12.54 -15.47 4.99
C VAL A 129 11.65 -14.24 5.12
N LEU A 130 11.87 -13.47 6.19
CA LEU A 130 11.29 -12.14 6.30
C LEU A 130 11.95 -11.25 5.24
N ARG A 131 11.17 -10.81 4.26
CA ARG A 131 11.70 -9.89 3.24
C ARG A 131 12.11 -8.60 3.94
N PRO A 132 13.36 -8.14 3.76
CA PRO A 132 13.75 -6.83 4.26
C PRO A 132 12.79 -5.81 3.67
N TYR A 133 12.34 -4.87 4.50
CA TYR A 133 11.52 -3.75 4.05
C TYR A 133 12.34 -2.88 3.10
N ARG A 134 12.45 -3.29 1.84
CA ARG A 134 13.03 -2.47 0.77
C ARG A 134 11.92 -1.57 0.25
N ARG A 135 11.95 -0.32 0.70
CA ARG A 135 11.41 0.75 -0.13
C ARG A 135 12.23 0.73 -1.41
N GLU A 136 11.60 0.39 -2.53
CA GLU A 136 12.10 0.79 -3.83
C GLU A 136 12.05 2.32 -3.86
N GLY A 137 13.04 2.96 -3.25
CA GLY A 137 13.09 4.40 -3.04
C GLY A 137 12.97 5.13 -4.38
N TRP A 138 13.52 4.53 -5.44
CA TRP A 138 13.39 5.02 -6.81
C TRP A 138 11.96 4.96 -7.34
N ALA A 139 11.26 3.83 -7.18
CA ALA A 139 9.86 3.71 -7.63
C ALA A 139 8.93 4.69 -6.88
N LEU A 140 9.23 4.98 -5.61
CA LEU A 140 8.50 5.96 -4.80
C LEU A 140 8.87 7.41 -5.16
N ALA A 141 10.12 7.67 -5.51
CA ALA A 141 10.64 9.00 -5.82
C ALA A 141 10.42 9.41 -7.30
N ALA A 142 10.27 8.45 -8.21
CA ALA A 142 10.19 8.72 -9.66
C ALA A 142 9.00 9.62 -10.02
N ALA A 143 7.81 9.36 -9.48
CA ALA A 143 6.63 10.18 -9.73
C ALA A 143 6.77 11.63 -9.20
N PRO A 144 7.17 11.88 -7.94
CA PRO A 144 7.46 13.24 -7.45
C PRO A 144 8.59 13.94 -8.18
N LEU A 145 9.69 13.25 -8.47
CA LEU A 145 10.80 13.83 -9.23
C LEU A 145 10.36 14.18 -10.66
N GLY A 146 9.57 13.32 -11.30
CA GLY A 146 8.99 13.58 -12.61
C GLY A 146 8.05 14.78 -12.62
N LEU A 147 7.19 14.91 -11.61
CA LEU A 147 6.33 16.08 -11.45
C LEU A 147 7.15 17.37 -11.24
N LEU A 148 8.18 17.32 -10.41
CA LEU A 148 9.06 18.46 -10.15
C LEU A 148 9.79 18.89 -11.43
N ALA A 149 10.33 17.94 -12.18
CA ALA A 149 10.97 18.21 -13.46
C ALA A 149 9.97 18.80 -14.48
N ALA A 150 8.75 18.29 -14.54
CA ALA A 150 7.70 18.80 -15.42
C ALA A 150 7.29 20.23 -15.05
N VAL A 151 7.12 20.54 -13.76
CA VAL A 151 6.82 21.89 -13.28
C VAL A 151 7.94 22.85 -13.65
N LEU A 152 9.20 22.49 -13.39
CA LEU A 152 10.35 23.35 -13.73
C LEU A 152 10.47 23.58 -15.24
N LEU A 153 10.32 22.54 -16.05
CA LEU A 153 10.34 22.65 -17.51
C LEU A 153 9.21 23.54 -18.03
N LEU A 154 7.99 23.34 -17.53
CA LEU A 154 6.83 24.13 -17.92
C LEU A 154 7.04 25.60 -17.55
N THR A 155 7.52 25.88 -16.34
CA THR A 155 7.86 27.25 -15.91
C THR A 155 8.94 27.86 -16.81
N ALA A 156 10.02 27.13 -17.12
CA ALA A 156 11.10 27.63 -17.98
C ALA A 156 10.61 27.96 -19.40
N VAL A 157 9.79 27.08 -19.99
CA VAL A 157 9.19 27.30 -21.32
C VAL A 157 8.28 28.53 -21.28
N LEU A 158 7.41 28.65 -20.29
CA LEU A 158 6.53 29.82 -20.11
C LEU A 158 7.34 31.11 -19.98
N THR A 159 8.39 31.13 -19.16
CA THR A 159 9.25 32.31 -19.03
C THR A 159 9.93 32.70 -20.33
N LEU A 160 10.44 31.72 -21.10
CA LEU A 160 11.07 31.96 -22.40
C LEU A 160 10.07 32.51 -23.42
N THR A 161 8.84 31.97 -23.43
CA THR A 161 7.80 32.47 -24.33
C THR A 161 7.44 33.91 -23.99
N VAL A 162 7.21 34.24 -22.72
CA VAL A 162 6.92 35.61 -22.28
C VAL A 162 8.04 36.57 -22.62
N SER A 163 9.31 36.21 -22.37
CA SER A 163 10.45 37.07 -22.74
C SER A 163 10.55 37.32 -24.25
N SER A 164 10.29 36.29 -25.07
CA SER A 164 10.34 36.45 -26.53
C SER A 164 9.22 37.38 -27.04
N PHE A 165 8.05 37.40 -26.39
CA PHE A 165 6.98 38.34 -26.75
C PHE A 165 7.32 39.78 -26.34
N ASP A 166 7.98 39.97 -25.19
CA ASP A 166 8.36 41.29 -24.70
C ASP A 166 9.42 41.95 -25.63
N GLU A 167 10.39 41.16 -26.11
CA GLU A 167 11.38 41.62 -27.10
C GLU A 167 10.72 42.01 -28.43
N ASN A 168 9.79 41.19 -28.95
CA ASN A 168 9.06 41.50 -30.18
C ASN A 168 8.10 42.69 -30.05
N ALA A 169 7.62 42.98 -28.84
CA ALA A 169 6.80 44.16 -28.56
C ALA A 169 7.65 45.45 -28.51
N HIS A 170 8.90 45.37 -28.04
CA HIS A 170 9.85 46.48 -28.05
C HIS A 170 10.37 46.82 -29.45
N ASP A 171 10.49 45.83 -30.33
CA ASP A 171 10.95 46.00 -31.72
C ASP A 171 9.84 46.38 -32.71
N ARG A 172 8.58 46.55 -32.26
CA ARG A 172 7.59 47.25 -33.09
C ARG A 172 8.11 48.68 -33.28
N PRO A 173 8.50 49.09 -34.51
CA PRO A 173 8.89 50.47 -34.73
C PRO A 173 7.68 51.33 -34.37
N THR A 174 7.82 52.13 -33.31
CA THR A 174 6.99 53.30 -33.11
C THR A 174 7.31 54.23 -34.28
N GLY A 175 6.62 53.97 -35.40
CA GLY A 175 6.75 54.73 -36.62
C GLY A 175 6.56 56.20 -36.28
N VAL A 176 7.67 56.92 -36.22
CA VAL A 176 7.71 58.37 -36.19
C VAL A 176 6.99 58.83 -37.46
N VAL A 177 5.92 59.56 -37.21
CA VAL A 177 4.99 60.25 -38.10
C VAL A 177 5.61 60.70 -39.44
N SER A 178 4.88 60.45 -40.53
CA SER A 178 4.80 61.40 -41.64
C SER A 178 3.35 61.48 -42.10
N ILE A 179 2.68 62.57 -41.73
CA ILE A 179 1.38 62.97 -42.28
C ILE A 179 1.62 63.45 -43.71
N PRO A 180 0.90 62.93 -44.71
CA PRO A 180 0.30 63.80 -45.70
C PRO A 180 -1.22 63.68 -45.65
N ALA A 181 -1.85 64.83 -45.91
CA ALA A 181 -3.28 65.04 -45.85
C ALA A 181 -4.07 64.14 -46.80
N ALA A 182 -5.36 64.01 -46.46
CA ALA A 182 -6.49 63.55 -47.26
C ALA A 182 -6.83 62.04 -47.24
N GLY A 183 -7.90 61.75 -46.49
CA GLY A 183 -8.96 60.84 -46.93
C GLY A 183 -8.70 59.34 -46.81
N SER A 184 -8.93 58.78 -45.62
CA SER A 184 -9.56 57.46 -45.47
C SER A 184 -9.90 57.23 -43.99
N LEU A 185 -11.19 57.10 -43.68
CA LEU A 185 -11.68 56.56 -42.42
C LEU A 185 -11.39 55.06 -42.38
N GLY A 186 -10.18 54.69 -42.01
CA GLY A 186 -9.80 53.34 -41.64
C GLY A 186 -8.96 53.42 -40.38
N ASN A 187 -9.58 53.15 -39.23
CA ASN A 187 -8.93 53.12 -37.93
C ASN A 187 -7.74 52.15 -37.98
N PRO A 188 -6.46 52.59 -37.91
CA PRO A 188 -5.33 51.67 -37.91
C PRO A 188 -5.03 51.11 -36.50
N GLY A 189 -5.96 51.27 -35.55
CA GLY A 189 -5.81 50.84 -34.15
C GLY A 189 -6.30 49.43 -33.85
N ASP A 190 -7.09 48.80 -34.73
CA ASP A 190 -7.67 47.48 -34.47
C ASP A 190 -6.82 46.37 -35.09
N ALA A 191 -5.50 46.42 -34.85
CA ALA A 191 -4.70 45.21 -34.96
C ALA A 191 -5.19 44.26 -33.86
N ALA A 192 -6.16 43.43 -34.22
CA ALA A 192 -6.76 42.43 -33.34
C ALA A 192 -5.65 41.65 -32.66
N MET A 193 -5.37 41.96 -31.39
CA MET A 193 -4.45 41.19 -30.58
C MET A 193 -4.89 39.74 -30.68
N SER A 194 -3.94 38.86 -31.01
CA SER A 194 -4.26 37.45 -31.05
C SER A 194 -4.80 37.02 -29.68
N PRO A 195 -5.78 36.10 -29.60
CA PRO A 195 -6.31 35.64 -28.32
C PRO A 195 -5.22 35.14 -27.36
N LEU A 196 -4.10 34.66 -27.91
CA LEU A 196 -2.90 34.29 -27.16
C LEU A 196 -2.15 35.50 -26.57
N GLU A 197 -1.97 36.60 -27.30
CA GLU A 197 -1.38 37.84 -26.75
C GLU A 197 -2.24 38.44 -25.63
N GLN A 198 -3.57 38.37 -25.74
CA GLN A 198 -4.47 38.87 -24.70
C GLN A 198 -4.43 38.01 -23.43
N TRP A 199 -4.23 36.69 -23.59
CA TRP A 199 -4.09 35.75 -22.47
C TRP A 199 -2.71 35.82 -21.82
N ILE A 200 -1.65 35.95 -22.61
CA ILE A 200 -0.25 35.98 -22.15
C ILE A 200 0.12 37.37 -21.59
N GLY A 201 -0.38 38.45 -22.19
CA GLY A 201 -0.08 39.82 -21.78
C GLY A 201 -0.60 40.19 -20.39
N TRP A 202 -1.58 39.45 -19.86
CA TRP A 202 -2.03 39.61 -18.46
C TRP A 202 -1.12 38.90 -17.45
N MET A 203 -0.27 37.97 -17.89
CA MET A 203 0.47 37.08 -17.01
C MET A 203 1.87 37.64 -16.69
N ASP A 204 1.96 38.46 -15.63
CA ASP A 204 3.24 38.95 -15.09
C ASP A 204 4.16 37.76 -14.80
N TRP A 205 5.44 37.85 -15.20
CA TRP A 205 6.47 36.84 -14.91
C TRP A 205 6.50 36.47 -13.41
N ARG A 206 6.18 37.43 -12.53
CA ARG A 206 6.08 37.20 -11.09
C ARG A 206 5.01 36.17 -10.73
N VAL A 207 3.88 36.16 -11.43
CA VAL A 207 2.78 35.21 -11.24
C VAL A 207 3.24 33.81 -11.65
N ILE A 208 3.92 33.70 -12.80
CA ILE A 208 4.47 32.43 -13.31
C ILE A 208 5.50 31.85 -12.33
N CYS A 209 6.45 32.67 -11.85
CA CYS A 209 7.42 32.26 -10.85
C CYS A 209 6.77 31.90 -9.51
N GLY A 210 5.73 32.64 -9.09
CA GLY A 210 4.97 32.35 -7.88
C GLY A 210 4.28 30.98 -7.92
N PHE A 211 3.59 30.66 -9.02
CA PHE A 211 2.97 29.35 -9.21
C PHE A 211 4.00 28.23 -9.32
N GLY A 212 5.09 28.44 -10.07
CA GLY A 212 6.18 27.47 -10.18
C GLY A 212 6.81 27.16 -8.82
N GLY A 213 7.08 28.19 -8.00
CA GLY A 213 7.60 28.05 -6.65
C GLY A 213 6.65 27.29 -5.71
N ALA A 214 5.35 27.63 -5.73
CA ALA A 214 4.34 26.94 -4.93
C ALA A 214 4.19 25.46 -5.32
N ALA A 215 4.17 25.16 -6.61
CA ALA A 215 4.08 23.80 -7.13
C ALA A 215 5.34 22.97 -6.79
N ALA A 216 6.53 23.57 -6.88
CA ALA A 216 7.78 22.93 -6.48
C ALA A 216 7.80 22.61 -4.98
N ALA A 217 7.42 23.58 -4.13
CA ALA A 217 7.32 23.38 -2.68
C ALA A 217 6.30 22.29 -2.32
N GLY A 218 5.13 22.28 -2.95
CA GLY A 218 4.12 21.24 -2.78
C GLY A 218 4.65 19.85 -3.15
N THR A 219 5.41 19.77 -4.23
CA THR A 219 6.03 18.51 -4.69
C THR A 219 7.11 18.02 -3.73
N GLN A 220 7.91 18.93 -3.16
CA GLN A 220 8.91 18.60 -2.13
C GLN A 220 8.25 18.05 -0.86
N VAL A 221 7.18 18.69 -0.38
CA VAL A 221 6.42 18.20 0.80
C VAL A 221 5.79 16.84 0.51
N TRP A 222 5.26 16.65 -0.69
CA TRP A 222 4.70 15.36 -1.12
C TRP A 222 5.76 14.26 -1.15
N LEU A 223 6.92 14.52 -1.76
CA LEU A 223 8.07 13.62 -1.78
C LEU A 223 8.53 13.27 -0.35
N TYR A 224 8.68 14.29 0.50
CA TYR A 224 9.09 14.12 1.89
C TYR A 224 8.14 13.20 2.66
N ARG A 225 6.82 13.44 2.57
CA ARG A 225 5.80 12.60 3.22
C ARG A 225 5.83 11.16 2.71
N ARG A 226 6.10 10.97 1.42
CA ARG A 226 6.18 9.64 0.81
C ARG A 226 7.44 8.89 1.25
N LEU A 227 8.57 9.59 1.40
CA LEU A 227 9.84 9.02 1.87
C LEU A 227 9.86 8.76 3.38
N THR A 228 9.14 9.54 4.18
CA THR A 228 9.11 9.45 5.65
C THR A 228 7.91 8.69 6.21
N ALA A 229 7.01 8.17 5.37
CA ALA A 229 5.93 7.32 5.84
C ALA A 229 6.48 6.17 6.72
N PRO A 230 5.73 5.63 7.69
CA PRO A 230 6.15 4.43 8.40
C PRO A 230 6.03 3.18 7.51
N PRO A 231 6.71 2.07 7.85
CA PRO A 231 6.48 0.78 7.20
C PRO A 231 5.01 0.37 7.39
N ARG A 232 4.38 -0.10 6.30
CA ARG A 232 2.96 -0.46 6.29
C ARG A 232 2.71 -1.96 6.38
N ALA A 233 3.70 -2.76 6.02
CA ALA A 233 3.56 -4.20 6.04
C ALA A 233 4.88 -4.93 6.27
N LEU A 234 4.80 -6.05 6.98
CA LEU A 234 5.86 -7.05 7.07
C LEU A 234 5.48 -8.24 6.18
N VAL A 235 6.42 -8.71 5.37
CA VAL A 235 6.16 -9.79 4.41
C VAL A 235 7.16 -10.91 4.65
N VAL A 236 6.65 -12.11 4.90
CA VAL A 236 7.41 -13.35 4.91
C VAL A 236 7.10 -14.09 3.62
N VAL A 237 8.15 -14.56 2.94
CA VAL A 237 8.04 -15.35 1.71
C VAL A 237 8.86 -16.61 1.88
N ARG A 238 8.31 -17.74 1.43
CA ARG A 238 9.04 -19.00 1.36
C ARG A 238 10.16 -18.88 0.31
N SER A 239 11.40 -19.16 0.69
CA SER A 239 12.51 -19.28 -0.25
C SER A 239 12.27 -20.52 -1.11
N SER A 240 11.97 -20.27 -2.38
CA SER A 240 11.91 -21.30 -3.43
C SER A 240 13.27 -21.94 -3.66
#